data_AF-A0A923WUG5-F1
#
_entry.id   AF-A0A923WUG5-F1
#
_cell.length_a   1.000
_cell.length_b   1.000
_cell.length_c   1.000
_cell.angle_alpha   90.00
_cell.angle_beta   90.00
_cell.angle_gamma   90.00
#
_symmetry.space_group_name_H-M   'P 1'
#
loop_
_entity.id
_entity.type
_entity.pdbx_description
1 polymer ?
#
loop_
_entity_poly.entity_id
_entity_poly.type
_entity_poly.pdbx_seq_one_letter_code
_entity_poly.pdbx_strand_id
1 'polypeptide(L)'
;MASSPDNISMAVFCDFENVALGVRDANYEKFDIKPVLERLLLKGSIVVKKAYCDWERYKGFKATMHEANFELIEIPHVRQSGKNSADIRLVVDALDLCYTKS
;
A
#
# COMPACT_ATOMS: atom_id res chain seq x y z
N MET A 1 -9.88 0.09 -29.99
CA MET A 1 -11.11 0.26 -29.19
C MET A 1 -10.68 0.66 -27.80
N ALA A 2 -11.14 1.80 -27.28
CA ALA A 2 -10.87 2.17 -25.89
C ALA A 2 -11.65 1.22 -24.98
N SER A 3 -10.97 0.55 -24.06
CA SER A 3 -11.61 -0.31 -23.06
C SER A 3 -12.59 0.52 -22.23
N SER A 4 -13.82 0.01 -22.07
CA SER A 4 -14.79 0.54 -21.11
C SER A 4 -14.13 0.63 -19.72
N PRO A 5 -14.42 1.66 -18.89
CA PRO A 5 -13.85 1.79 -17.55
C PRO A 5 -14.07 0.55 -16.66
N ASP A 6 -15.11 -0.24 -16.93
CA ASP A 6 -15.38 -1.53 -16.28
C ASP A 6 -14.28 -2.59 -16.48
N ASN A 7 -13.36 -2.40 -17.43
CA ASN A 7 -12.25 -3.32 -17.72
C ASN A 7 -10.88 -2.85 -17.19
N ILE A 8 -10.80 -1.70 -16.50
CA ILE A 8 -9.52 -1.25 -15.94
C ILE A 8 -9.32 -1.94 -14.59
N SER A 9 -8.34 -2.86 -14.54
CA SER A 9 -7.87 -3.45 -13.30
C SER A 9 -6.66 -2.69 -12.77
N MET A 10 -6.58 -2.54 -11.45
CA MET A 10 -5.50 -1.83 -10.77
C MET A 10 -4.92 -2.67 -9.64
N ALA A 11 -3.62 -2.51 -9.42
CA ALA A 11 -2.94 -3.03 -8.25
C ALA A 11 -2.47 -1.84 -7.39
N VAL A 12 -2.74 -1.91 -6.09
CA VAL A 12 -2.33 -0.89 -5.13
C VAL A 12 -1.23 -1.46 -4.25
N PHE A 13 -0.03 -0.91 -4.40
CA PHE A 13 1.12 -1.17 -3.56
C PHE A 13 1.41 0.09 -2.75
N CYS A 14 1.24 0.02 -1.44
CA CYS A 14 1.32 1.16 -0.54
C CYS A 14 2.58 1.04 0.33
N ASP A 15 3.55 1.91 0.11
CA ASP A 15 4.58 2.17 1.11
C ASP A 15 3.93 2.96 2.26
N PHE A 16 3.55 2.25 3.32
CA PHE A 16 2.78 2.84 4.41
C PHE A 16 3.69 3.57 5.40
N GLU A 17 4.98 3.21 5.49
CA GLU A 17 5.91 3.91 6.37
C GLU A 17 6.05 5.38 5.95
N ASN A 18 6.22 5.63 4.64
CA ASN A 18 6.28 6.99 4.11
C ASN A 18 4.96 7.76 4.32
N VAL A 19 3.80 7.11 4.20
CA VAL A 19 2.50 7.72 4.51
C VAL A 19 2.41 8.09 6.00
N ALA A 20 2.78 7.17 6.90
CA ALA A 20 2.71 7.39 8.33
C ALA A 20 3.67 8.49 8.81
N LEU A 21 4.88 8.55 8.23
CA LEU A 21 5.83 9.64 8.47
C LEU A 21 5.24 10.98 8.01
N GLY A 22 4.67 11.04 6.80
CA GLY A 22 4.04 12.27 6.29
C GLY A 22 2.85 12.75 7.13
N VAL A 23 2.00 11.83 7.61
CA VAL A 23 0.86 12.12 8.49
C VAL A 23 1.33 12.72 9.81
N ARG A 24 2.38 12.14 10.41
CA ARG A 24 2.98 12.64 11.64
C ARG A 24 3.62 14.02 11.43
N ASP A 25 4.40 14.19 10.37
CA ASP A 25 5.13 15.43 10.09
C ASP A 25 4.18 16.58 9.72
N ALA A 26 3.03 16.27 9.10
CA ALA A 26 1.94 17.20 8.84
C ALA A 26 1.00 17.43 10.04
N ASN A 27 1.26 16.76 11.18
CA ASN A 27 0.51 16.88 12.41
C ASN A 27 -0.99 16.50 12.28
N TYR A 28 -1.30 15.53 11.42
CA TYR A 28 -2.63 14.95 11.31
C TYR A 28 -2.84 13.87 12.38
N GLU A 29 -4.02 13.84 13.01
CA GLU A 29 -4.32 12.89 14.09
C GLU A 29 -4.32 11.42 13.61
N LYS A 30 -4.92 11.14 12.44
CA LYS A 30 -4.99 9.77 11.91
C LYS A 30 -5.11 9.77 10.40
N PHE A 31 -4.36 8.87 9.76
CA PHE A 31 -4.56 8.54 8.36
C PHE A 31 -5.82 7.68 8.17
N ASP A 32 -6.74 8.13 7.30
CA ASP A 32 -7.85 7.33 6.81
C ASP A 32 -7.61 6.94 5.35
N ILE A 33 -7.58 5.63 5.11
CA ILE A 33 -7.34 5.05 3.78
C ILE A 33 -8.60 5.06 2.90
N LYS A 34 -9.81 5.19 3.50
CA LYS A 34 -11.08 5.10 2.77
C LYS A 34 -11.21 6.12 1.64
N PRO A 35 -10.94 7.42 1.84
CA PRO A 35 -11.06 8.41 0.76
C PRO A 35 -10.11 8.12 -0.42
N VAL A 36 -8.93 7.56 -0.13
CA VAL A 36 -7.98 7.15 -1.18
C VAL A 36 -8.55 5.99 -2.00
N LEU A 37 -9.09 4.97 -1.33
CA LEU A 37 -9.70 3.82 -2.01
C LEU A 37 -10.93 4.22 -2.81
N GLU A 38 -11.81 5.06 -2.27
CA GLU A 38 -12.97 5.59 -2.99
C GLU A 38 -12.54 6.30 -4.27
N ARG A 39 -11.50 7.15 -4.19
CA ARG A 39 -10.99 7.85 -5.37
C ARG A 39 -10.39 6.91 -6.42
N LEU A 40 -9.71 5.85 -5.98
CA LEU A 40 -9.14 4.84 -6.86
C LEU A 40 -10.24 4.00 -7.52
N LEU A 41 -11.28 3.60 -6.78
CA LEU A 41 -12.39 2.80 -7.30
C LEU A 41 -13.17 3.50 -8.42
N LEU A 42 -13.17 4.85 -8.46
CA LEU A 42 -13.71 5.62 -9.60
C LEU A 42 -12.92 5.43 -10.91
N LYS A 43 -11.69 4.88 -10.86
CA LYS A 43 -10.83 4.67 -12.03
C LYS A 43 -10.82 3.24 -12.55
N GLY A 44 -11.31 2.28 -11.77
CA GLY A 44 -11.24 0.86 -12.10
C GLY A 44 -11.28 -0.05 -10.86
N SER A 45 -11.32 -1.35 -11.11
CA SER A 45 -11.37 -2.39 -10.07
C SER A 45 -10.00 -2.64 -9.48
N ILE A 46 -9.88 -2.60 -8.15
CA ILE A 46 -8.64 -2.92 -7.46
C ILE A 46 -8.56 -4.44 -7.25
N VAL A 47 -7.62 -5.10 -7.91
CA VAL A 47 -7.43 -6.56 -7.86
C VAL A 47 -6.31 -7.01 -6.92
N VAL A 48 -5.44 -6.08 -6.49
CA VAL A 48 -4.37 -6.31 -5.53
C VAL A 48 -4.28 -5.12 -4.58
N LYS A 49 -4.12 -5.37 -3.29
CA LYS A 49 -3.87 -4.37 -2.25
C LYS A 49 -2.81 -4.88 -1.29
N LYS A 50 -1.62 -4.30 -1.33
CA LYS A 50 -0.51 -4.64 -0.42
C LYS A 50 0.00 -3.38 0.26
N ALA A 51 0.30 -3.45 1.55
CA ALA A 51 0.87 -2.36 2.32
C ALA A 51 2.16 -2.81 3.01
N TYR A 52 3.24 -2.06 2.81
CA TYR A 52 4.59 -2.37 3.28
C TYR A 52 4.94 -1.46 4.46
N CYS A 53 5.23 -2.04 5.62
CA CYS A 53 5.50 -1.28 6.83
C CYS A 53 6.19 -2.14 7.89
N ASP A 54 6.91 -1.50 8.82
CA ASP A 54 7.13 -2.04 10.15
C ASP A 54 5.82 -1.93 10.97
N TRP A 55 5.00 -2.99 11.00
CA TRP A 55 3.68 -2.93 11.65
C TRP A 55 3.79 -3.02 13.17
N GLU A 56 4.93 -3.47 13.69
CA GLU A 56 5.25 -3.41 15.12
C GLU A 56 5.46 -1.97 15.58
N ARG A 57 6.08 -1.13 14.74
CA ARG A 57 6.23 0.30 15.00
C ARG A 57 4.94 1.10 14.80
N TYR A 58 4.12 0.72 13.82
CA TYR A 58 2.90 1.45 13.42
C TYR A 58 1.60 0.69 13.74
N LYS A 59 1.53 0.02 14.89
CA LYS A 59 0.38 -0.82 15.32
C LYS A 59 -0.97 -0.15 15.23
N GLY A 60 -1.03 1.16 15.52
CA GLY A 60 -2.29 1.93 15.51
C GLY A 60 -3.01 1.95 14.16
N PHE A 61 -2.30 1.64 13.07
CA PHE A 61 -2.86 1.61 11.72
C PHE A 61 -3.19 0.20 11.23
N LYS A 62 -2.70 -0.85 11.91
CA LYS A 62 -2.82 -2.25 11.46
C LYS A 62 -4.28 -2.67 11.24
N ALA A 63 -5.15 -2.37 12.20
CA ALA A 63 -6.58 -2.70 12.12
C ALA A 63 -7.26 -2.01 10.94
N THR A 64 -7.07 -0.69 10.78
CA THR A 64 -7.68 0.09 9.71
C THR A 64 -7.21 -0.35 8.32
N MET A 65 -5.93 -0.69 8.16
CA MET A 65 -5.42 -1.20 6.88
C MET A 65 -5.93 -2.62 6.58
N HIS A 66 -6.01 -3.48 7.60
CA HIS A 66 -6.58 -4.83 7.46
C HIS A 66 -8.07 -4.78 7.11
N GLU A 67 -8.87 -3.94 7.77
CA GLU A 67 -10.29 -3.71 7.46
C GLU A 67 -10.50 -3.21 6.03
N ALA A 68 -9.51 -2.50 5.46
CA ALA A 68 -9.52 -2.05 4.08
C ALA A 68 -9.08 -3.13 3.05
N ASN A 69 -8.92 -4.38 3.51
CA ASN A 69 -8.47 -5.54 2.75
C ASN A 69 -7.07 -5.38 2.15
N PHE A 70 -6.16 -4.69 2.84
CA PHE A 70 -4.74 -4.74 2.48
C PHE A 70 -4.07 -5.98 3.07
N GLU A 71 -3.30 -6.68 2.24
CA GLU A 71 -2.29 -7.60 2.73
C GLU A 71 -1.19 -6.79 3.41
N LEU A 72 -0.94 -7.07 4.68
CA LEU A 72 0.03 -6.35 5.50
C LEU A 72 1.39 -7.05 5.41
N ILE A 73 2.29 -6.48 4.60
CA ILE A 73 3.64 -6.96 4.41
C ILE A 73 4.54 -6.36 5.49
N GLU A 74 5.08 -7.21 6.36
CA GLU A 74 6.01 -6.81 7.41
C GLU A 74 7.39 -6.50 6.84
N ILE A 75 7.90 -5.30 7.11
CA ILE A 75 9.24 -4.86 6.76
C ILE A 75 9.98 -4.51 8.07
N PRO A 76 10.58 -5.50 8.75
CA PRO A 76 11.23 -5.25 10.03
C PRO A 76 12.48 -4.40 9.84
N HIS A 77 12.60 -3.32 10.61
CA HIS A 77 13.80 -2.48 10.61
C HIS A 77 14.91 -3.11 11.47
N VAL A 78 15.85 -3.82 10.83
CA VAL A 78 17.15 -4.16 11.44
C VAL A 78 18.11 -2.96 11.26
N ARG A 79 18.76 -2.54 12.36
CA ARG A 79 19.48 -1.26 12.55
C ARG A 79 20.21 -0.68 11.31
N GLN A 80 20.13 0.65 11.19
CA GLN A 80 20.84 1.60 10.30
C GLN A 80 20.74 1.42 8.78
N SER A 81 20.64 0.20 8.23
CA SER A 81 20.74 -0.05 6.78
C SER A 81 19.43 -0.52 6.09
N GLY A 82 18.33 -0.68 6.83
CA GLY A 82 17.05 -1.22 6.32
C GLY A 82 16.12 -0.24 5.60
N LYS A 83 16.55 1.02 5.37
CA LYS A 83 15.66 2.08 4.85
C LYS A 83 15.03 1.78 3.50
N ASN A 84 15.69 0.98 2.66
CA ASN A 84 15.22 0.67 1.30
C ASN A 84 14.51 -0.69 1.21
N SER A 85 14.34 -1.40 2.34
CA SER A 85 13.77 -2.75 2.32
C SER A 85 12.32 -2.75 1.84
N ALA A 86 11.53 -1.74 2.22
CA ALA A 86 10.17 -1.58 1.75
C ALA A 86 10.13 -1.30 0.25
N ASP A 87 10.93 -0.33 -0.24
CA ASP A 87 11.02 0.02 -1.66
C ASP A 87 11.39 -1.19 -2.53
N ILE A 88 12.43 -1.92 -2.14
CA ILE A 88 12.90 -3.10 -2.88
C ILE A 88 11.81 -4.16 -2.90
N ARG A 89 11.19 -4.46 -1.76
CA ARG A 89 10.17 -5.51 -1.69
C ARG A 89 8.92 -5.13 -2.49
N LEU A 90 8.52 -3.86 -2.44
CA LEU A 90 7.41 -3.32 -3.22
C LEU A 90 7.68 -3.49 -4.71
N VAL A 91 8.87 -3.10 -5.19
CA VAL A 91 9.26 -3.24 -6.60
C VAL A 91 9.24 -4.70 -7.04
N VAL A 92 9.81 -5.61 -6.24
CA VAL A 92 9.81 -7.05 -6.55
C VAL A 92 8.39 -7.59 -6.67
N ASP A 93 7.54 -7.34 -5.68
CA ASP A 93 6.15 -7.81 -5.69
C ASP A 93 5.35 -7.23 -6.89
N ALA A 94 5.62 -5.97 -7.28
CA ALA A 94 4.98 -5.34 -8.42
C ALA A 94 5.44 -5.97 -9.75
N LEU A 95 6.74 -6.26 -9.89
CA LEU A 95 7.26 -6.98 -11.05
C LEU A 95 6.70 -8.40 -11.13
N ASP A 96 6.69 -9.14 -10.01
CA ASP A 96 6.13 -10.49 -9.96
C ASP A 96 4.65 -10.50 -10.39
N LEU A 97 3.85 -9.51 -9.99
CA LEU A 97 2.48 -9.37 -10.45
C LEU A 97 2.40 -9.21 -11.97
N CYS A 98 3.25 -8.36 -12.56
CA CYS A 98 3.30 -8.15 -14.01
C CYS A 98 3.72 -9.42 -14.78
N TYR A 99 4.59 -10.25 -14.20
CA TYR A 99 5.07 -11.48 -14.84
C TYR A 99 4.16 -12.70 -14.62
N THR A 100 3.33 -12.72 -13.57
CA THR A 100 2.45 -13.86 -13.23
C THR A 100 1.01 -13.70 -13.73
N LYS A 101 0.56 -12.48 -14.02
CA LYS A 101 -0.73 -12.20 -14.68
C LYS A 101 -0.49 -11.78 -16.13
N SER A 102 -0.13 -12.75 -16.98
CA SER A 102 -0.21 -12.65 -18.45
C SER A 102 -1.46 -13.38 -18.96
#